data_AF-A0A2P4SEX2-F1
#
_entry.id   AF-A0A2P4SEX2-F1
#
_cell.length_a   1.000
_cell.length_b   1.000
_cell.length_c   1.000
_cell.angle_alpha   90.00
_cell.angle_beta   90.00
_cell.angle_gamma   90.00
#
_symmetry.space_group_name_H-M   'P 1'
#
loop_
_entity.id
_entity.type
_entity.pdbx_description
1 polymer ?
#
loop_
_entity_poly.entity_id
_entity_poly.type
_entity_poly.pdbx_seq_one_letter_code
_entity_poly.pdbx_strand_id
1 'polypeptide(L)'
;MWCCYLFRLRGGLVSPAVTVCSWSSVLKCKLRNVPKVAFILISLPLLTVGPLTITFDVLPSERTIIQKNPFVQSGGHYRPPHCLARYKSAILVAYSNQEKYLHHLLYYIHPFLQRQQLSYRIYLIQQAGNGTFNRAKLLNVGVREALKDEDWDCLLLHDVNLVPENDYNLYVCDEYYPKHMASAMDKFQYNLPYKSFFGGVSALTPEHYMKMNGFPNTYWGDSGETDDIAARIQLAGMRIVRTPPHLGRYKVMDYNRETEEPWRR
;
A
#
# COMPACT_ATOMS: atom_id res chain seq x y z
N MET A 1 14.13 2.10 15.78
CA MET A 1 13.04 3.04 15.48
C MET A 1 12.91 3.13 13.99
N TRP A 2 11.82 2.62 13.45
CA TRP A 2 11.52 2.76 12.03
C TRP A 2 10.74 4.06 11.82
N CYS A 3 11.38 5.07 11.25
CA CYS A 3 10.64 6.19 10.69
C CYS A 3 9.94 5.66 9.44
N CYS A 4 8.66 5.32 9.50
CA CYS A 4 7.84 5.42 8.29
C CYS A 4 7.64 6.91 7.99
N TYR A 5 7.55 7.29 6.72
CA TYR A 5 7.21 8.66 6.34
C TYR A 5 5.80 8.97 6.82
N LEU A 6 5.72 9.65 7.97
CA LEU A 6 4.49 10.02 8.62
C LEU A 6 4.12 11.44 8.19
N PHE A 7 3.14 11.56 7.30
CA PHE A 7 2.56 12.86 6.97
C PHE A 7 1.38 13.13 7.87
N ARG A 8 1.45 14.24 8.62
CA ARG A 8 0.40 14.69 9.55
C ARG A 8 -0.34 15.88 8.95
N LEU A 9 -1.58 15.69 8.50
CA LEU A 9 -2.40 16.78 7.94
C LEU A 9 -3.15 17.54 9.04
N ARG A 10 -2.96 18.86 9.15
CA ARG A 10 -3.74 19.74 10.04
C ARG A 10 -4.35 20.89 9.23
N GLY A 11 -5.69 20.97 9.19
CA GLY A 11 -6.41 22.18 8.74
C GLY A 11 -6.13 22.66 7.31
N GLY A 12 -5.88 21.77 6.34
CA GLY A 12 -5.67 22.14 4.94
C GLY A 12 -4.27 22.67 4.59
N LEU A 13 -3.40 22.89 5.58
CA LEU A 13 -1.96 23.05 5.37
C LEU A 13 -1.26 21.70 5.51
N VAL A 14 -0.44 21.36 4.50
CA VAL A 14 0.54 20.28 4.62
C VAL A 14 1.79 20.87 5.24
N SER A 15 1.90 20.80 6.56
CA SER A 15 3.17 21.08 7.22
C SER A 15 4.00 19.80 7.23
N PRO A 16 5.25 19.81 6.74
CA PRO A 16 6.17 18.73 7.00
C PRO A 16 6.47 18.72 8.50
N ALA A 17 5.82 17.85 9.26
CA ALA A 17 6.29 17.48 10.58
C ALA A 17 7.35 16.39 10.41
N VAL A 18 8.54 16.78 9.97
CA VAL A 18 9.73 15.97 10.22
C VAL A 18 10.00 16.08 11.71
N THR A 19 9.47 15.16 12.51
CA THR A 19 9.98 15.00 13.87
C THR A 19 11.35 14.36 13.73
N VAL A 20 12.39 15.21 13.67
CA VAL A 20 13.78 14.81 13.80
C VAL A 20 13.96 14.25 15.21
N CYS A 21 14.14 12.94 15.33
CA CYS A 21 15.00 12.42 16.39
C CYS A 21 16.44 12.55 15.90
N SER A 22 17.13 13.55 16.45
CA SER A 22 18.54 13.91 16.25
C SER A 22 19.47 12.67 16.28
N TRP A 23 20.50 12.50 15.45
CA TRP A 23 21.68 13.38 15.33
C TRP A 23 22.27 13.48 13.90
N SER A 24 22.56 14.74 13.53
CA SER A 24 23.67 15.28 12.72
C SER A 24 24.47 14.37 11.76
N SER A 25 24.40 14.68 10.44
CA SER A 25 25.49 15.31 9.66
C SER A 25 25.26 15.11 8.16
N VAL A 26 25.28 16.22 7.43
CA VAL A 26 25.22 16.33 5.97
C VAL A 26 26.45 15.69 5.34
N LEU A 27 26.28 14.85 4.31
CA LEU A 27 27.27 14.75 3.23
C LEU A 27 26.57 14.61 1.87
N LYS A 28 26.74 15.64 1.03
CA LYS A 28 26.48 15.61 -0.41
C LYS A 28 27.34 14.52 -1.05
N CYS A 29 26.75 13.62 -1.83
CA CYS A 29 27.53 12.77 -2.74
C CYS A 29 27.13 13.02 -4.19
N LYS A 30 28.16 13.31 -4.98
CA LYS A 30 28.16 13.76 -6.37
C LYS A 30 27.95 12.54 -7.29
N LEU A 31 27.12 12.69 -8.32
CA LEU A 31 26.94 11.69 -9.38
C LEU A 31 28.29 11.32 -9.99
N ARG A 32 28.64 10.03 -9.94
CA ARG A 32 29.71 9.42 -10.75
C ARG A 32 29.04 8.61 -11.86
N ASN A 33 29.50 8.85 -13.10
CA ASN A 33 29.17 8.04 -14.26
C ASN A 33 29.49 6.57 -13.99
N VAL A 34 28.47 5.72 -14.07
CA VAL A 34 28.63 4.25 -14.09
C VAL A 34 28.65 3.82 -15.56
N PRO A 35 29.67 3.06 -16.01
CA PRO A 35 29.72 2.58 -17.38
C PRO A 35 28.56 1.62 -17.64
N LYS A 36 27.98 1.69 -18.85
CA LYS A 36 26.93 0.79 -19.33
C LYS A 36 27.53 -0.61 -19.51
N VAL A 37 27.48 -1.42 -18.46
CA VAL A 37 27.66 -2.88 -18.58
C VAL A 37 26.32 -3.46 -19.01
N ALA A 38 26.29 -4.12 -20.16
CA ALA A 38 25.13 -4.87 -20.61
C ALA A 38 24.87 -6.02 -19.63
N PHE A 39 23.92 -5.83 -18.72
CA PHE A 39 23.45 -6.90 -17.86
C PHE A 39 22.58 -7.84 -18.69
N ILE A 40 23.02 -9.09 -18.81
CA ILE A 40 22.17 -10.18 -19.27
C ILE A 40 21.06 -10.32 -18.23
N LEU A 41 19.84 -9.96 -18.59
CA LEU A 41 18.64 -10.10 -17.76
C LEU A 41 18.30 -11.59 -17.62
N ILE A 42 18.96 -12.28 -16.68
CA ILE A 42 18.50 -13.59 -16.23
C ILE A 42 17.28 -13.32 -15.35
N SER A 43 16.09 -13.68 -15.83
CA SER A 43 14.88 -13.63 -15.00
C SER A 43 15.02 -14.65 -13.87
N LEU A 44 15.46 -14.21 -12.70
CA LEU A 44 15.40 -15.04 -11.50
C LEU A 44 13.92 -15.34 -11.20
N PRO A 45 13.56 -16.59 -10.90
CA PRO A 45 12.21 -16.92 -10.50
C PRO A 45 11.88 -16.18 -9.20
N LEU A 46 10.67 -15.61 -9.14
CA LEU A 46 10.16 -14.97 -7.93
C LEU A 46 10.17 -15.97 -6.76
N LEU A 47 10.42 -15.49 -5.54
CA LEU A 47 10.49 -16.32 -4.33
C LEU A 47 9.09 -16.58 -3.73
N THR A 48 8.04 -16.41 -4.52
CA THR A 48 6.64 -16.52 -4.10
C THR A 48 6.27 -17.96 -3.78
N VAL A 49 5.48 -18.15 -2.71
CA VAL A 49 5.09 -19.48 -2.21
C VAL A 49 3.62 -19.82 -2.50
N GLY A 50 2.85 -18.85 -3.00
CA GLY A 50 1.44 -18.97 -3.31
C GLY A 50 0.55 -18.62 -2.10
N PRO A 51 -0.47 -19.44 -1.78
CA PRO A 51 -1.40 -19.19 -0.69
C PRO A 51 -0.73 -19.04 0.69
N LEU A 52 -1.22 -18.11 1.49
CA LEU A 52 -0.73 -17.76 2.82
C LEU A 52 -1.82 -17.94 3.86
N THR A 53 -1.47 -18.52 5.00
CA THR A 53 -2.35 -18.58 6.17
C THR A 53 -2.22 -17.29 6.97
N ILE A 54 -3.35 -16.59 7.17
CA ILE A 54 -3.40 -15.31 7.89
C ILE A 54 -4.26 -15.48 9.15
N THR A 55 -3.70 -15.15 10.31
CA THR A 55 -4.42 -15.06 11.59
C THR A 55 -4.15 -13.72 12.27
N PHE A 56 -5.08 -13.29 13.12
CA PHE A 56 -5.01 -12.01 13.83
C PHE A 56 -5.06 -12.18 15.35
N ASP A 57 -4.81 -13.39 15.83
CA ASP A 57 -4.99 -13.80 17.24
C ASP A 57 -3.95 -13.15 18.18
N VAL A 58 -2.74 -12.88 17.66
CA VAL A 58 -1.62 -12.32 18.43
C VAL A 58 -1.13 -11.05 17.75
N LEU A 59 -1.27 -9.92 18.47
CA LEU A 59 -0.77 -8.63 18.01
C LEU A 59 0.77 -8.62 17.93
N PRO A 60 1.36 -8.45 16.74
CA PRO A 60 2.81 -8.38 16.59
C PRO A 60 3.38 -7.12 17.24
N SER A 61 4.45 -7.26 18.01
CA SER A 61 5.20 -6.11 18.51
C SER A 61 6.04 -5.48 17.39
N GLU A 62 6.35 -4.19 17.50
CA GLU A 62 7.26 -3.52 16.55
C GLU A 62 8.61 -4.26 16.47
N ARG A 63 9.15 -4.69 17.61
CA ARG A 63 10.42 -5.46 17.67
C ARG A 63 10.34 -6.74 16.85
N THR A 64 9.24 -7.48 16.97
CA THR A 64 9.00 -8.72 16.21
C THR A 64 8.94 -8.43 14.70
N ILE A 65 8.25 -7.37 14.30
CA ILE A 65 8.15 -6.97 12.88
C ILE A 65 9.54 -6.62 12.34
N ILE A 66 10.35 -5.87 13.09
CA ILE A 66 11.71 -5.47 12.69
C ILE A 66 12.62 -6.69 12.56
N GLN A 67 12.64 -7.57 13.58
CA GLN A 67 13.50 -8.75 13.59
C GLN A 67 13.19 -9.70 12.44
N LYS A 68 11.91 -9.81 12.06
CA LYS A 68 11.47 -10.63 10.93
C LYS A 68 11.91 -10.07 9.57
N ASN A 69 12.24 -8.78 9.49
CA ASN A 69 12.47 -8.05 8.25
C ASN A 69 13.81 -7.29 8.25
N PRO A 70 14.96 -7.98 8.35
CA PRO A 70 16.28 -7.35 8.51
C PRO A 70 16.76 -6.55 7.28
N PHE A 71 16.22 -6.83 6.09
CA PHE A 71 16.62 -6.17 4.83
C PHE A 71 15.83 -4.91 4.50
N VAL A 72 14.72 -4.67 5.21
CA VAL A 72 14.04 -3.40 5.08
C VAL A 72 15.04 -2.36 5.62
N GLN A 73 15.16 -1.19 4.98
CA GLN A 73 15.90 0.02 5.41
C GLN A 73 14.99 1.16 5.89
N SER A 74 15.46 1.99 6.83
CA SER A 74 14.69 3.12 7.42
C SER A 74 13.85 3.87 6.38
N GLY A 75 12.63 4.28 6.74
CA GLY A 75 11.64 4.76 5.78
C GLY A 75 10.63 3.71 5.33
N GLY A 76 10.74 2.46 5.82
CA GLY A 76 9.93 1.34 5.30
C GLY A 76 10.31 0.96 3.87
N HIS A 77 11.57 1.21 3.49
CA HIS A 77 12.09 1.07 2.14
C HIS A 77 12.81 -0.28 1.98
N TYR A 78 12.66 -0.96 0.86
CA TYR A 78 13.34 -2.22 0.59
C TYR A 78 13.78 -2.28 -0.88
N ARG A 79 14.98 -2.82 -1.09
CA ARG A 79 15.50 -3.24 -2.39
C ARG A 79 16.09 -4.64 -2.27
N PRO A 80 15.86 -5.54 -3.24
CA PRO A 80 16.43 -6.87 -3.18
C PRO A 80 17.97 -6.80 -3.18
N PRO A 81 18.66 -7.49 -2.26
CA PRO A 81 20.11 -7.35 -2.11
C PRO A 81 20.92 -8.10 -3.18
N HIS A 82 20.29 -9.04 -3.91
CA HIS A 82 20.97 -9.96 -4.83
C HIS A 82 20.56 -9.78 -6.29
N CYS A 83 19.69 -8.82 -6.59
CA CYS A 83 19.27 -8.52 -7.96
C CYS A 83 18.79 -7.07 -8.08
N LEU A 84 18.61 -6.62 -9.33
CA LEU A 84 17.92 -5.37 -9.59
C LEU A 84 16.41 -5.66 -9.67
N ALA A 85 15.63 -4.92 -8.88
CA ALA A 85 14.17 -5.04 -8.94
C ALA A 85 13.67 -4.59 -10.31
N ARG A 86 12.78 -5.39 -10.90
CA ARG A 86 12.12 -5.06 -12.17
C ARG A 86 11.10 -3.93 -12.03
N TYR A 87 10.47 -3.83 -10.87
CA TYR A 87 9.40 -2.88 -10.59
C TYR A 87 9.63 -2.15 -9.27
N LYS A 88 9.25 -0.87 -9.28
CA LYS A 88 9.25 0.02 -8.13
C LYS A 88 7.81 0.35 -7.72
N SER A 89 7.43 -0.02 -6.51
CA SER A 89 6.06 0.19 -6.01
C SER A 89 6.04 1.05 -4.74
N ALA A 90 5.27 2.14 -4.78
CA ALA A 90 4.93 2.93 -3.59
C ALA A 90 3.64 2.38 -2.98
N ILE A 91 3.69 1.88 -1.74
CA ILE A 91 2.52 1.38 -1.01
C ILE A 91 2.02 2.50 -0.10
N LEU A 92 0.85 3.04 -0.40
CA LEU A 92 0.23 4.19 0.24
C LEU A 92 -0.88 3.68 1.16
N VAL A 93 -0.69 3.85 2.47
CA VAL A 93 -1.63 3.39 3.49
C VAL A 93 -2.15 4.61 4.25
N ALA A 94 -3.43 4.94 4.04
CA ALA A 94 -4.13 5.94 4.83
C ALA A 94 -4.67 5.32 6.13
N TYR A 95 -4.46 5.96 7.27
CA TYR A 95 -4.94 5.44 8.56
C TYR A 95 -5.19 6.56 9.59
N SER A 96 -5.98 6.25 10.62
CA SER A 96 -6.26 7.13 11.75
C SER A 96 -6.52 6.30 13.01
N ASN A 97 -5.73 6.51 14.08
CA ASN A 97 -5.90 5.85 15.39
C ASN A 97 -6.09 4.31 15.34
N GLN A 98 -5.51 3.64 14.33
CA GLN A 98 -5.70 2.22 14.01
C GLN A 98 -4.38 1.42 14.14
N GLU A 99 -3.63 1.62 15.23
CA GLU A 99 -2.30 1.02 15.40
C GLU A 99 -2.30 -0.51 15.36
N LYS A 100 -3.33 -1.16 15.93
CA LYS A 100 -3.47 -2.63 15.91
C LYS A 100 -3.51 -3.19 14.48
N TYR A 101 -4.27 -2.53 13.60
CA TYR A 101 -4.37 -2.89 12.18
C TYR A 101 -3.03 -2.69 11.48
N LEU A 102 -2.36 -1.57 11.74
CA LEU A 102 -1.06 -1.25 11.15
C LEU A 102 0.00 -2.31 11.51
N HIS A 103 0.08 -2.74 12.77
CA HIS A 103 1.04 -3.75 13.20
C HIS A 103 0.88 -5.07 12.47
N HIS A 104 -0.35 -5.55 12.34
CA HIS A 104 -0.64 -6.77 11.59
C HIS A 104 -0.35 -6.60 10.10
N LEU A 105 -0.75 -5.46 9.51
CA LEU A 105 -0.43 -5.18 8.11
C LEU A 105 1.07 -5.25 7.86
N LEU A 106 1.87 -4.52 8.66
CA LEU A 106 3.34 -4.50 8.50
C LEU A 106 3.96 -5.88 8.72
N TYR A 107 3.45 -6.65 9.68
CA TYR A 107 3.92 -8.02 9.95
C TYR A 107 3.76 -8.96 8.74
N TYR A 108 2.67 -8.84 7.99
CA TYR A 108 2.39 -9.68 6.83
C TYR A 108 2.94 -9.10 5.51
N ILE A 109 2.84 -7.78 5.31
CA ILE A 109 3.11 -7.15 4.03
C ILE A 109 4.61 -7.08 3.72
N HIS A 110 5.48 -6.89 4.72
CA HIS A 110 6.92 -6.81 4.47
C HIS A 110 7.48 -8.13 3.91
N PRO A 111 7.26 -9.31 4.53
CA PRO A 111 7.71 -10.57 3.95
C PRO A 111 7.06 -10.85 2.59
N PHE A 112 5.77 -10.51 2.45
CA PHE A 112 5.03 -10.66 1.19
C PHE A 112 5.71 -9.92 0.03
N LEU A 113 6.02 -8.64 0.21
CA LEU A 113 6.64 -7.81 -0.84
C LEU A 113 8.09 -8.20 -1.12
N GLN A 114 8.84 -8.62 -0.10
CA GLN A 114 10.24 -9.07 -0.26
C GLN A 114 10.33 -10.34 -1.12
N ARG A 115 9.39 -11.29 -0.99
CA ARG A 115 9.35 -12.49 -1.84
C ARG A 115 9.06 -12.18 -3.31
N GLN A 116 8.38 -11.08 -3.59
CA GLN A 116 8.12 -10.59 -4.95
C GLN A 116 9.32 -9.85 -5.55
N GLN A 117 10.43 -9.69 -4.82
CA GLN A 117 11.66 -9.03 -5.28
C GLN A 117 11.42 -7.61 -5.85
N LEU A 118 10.46 -6.89 -5.28
CA LEU A 118 10.14 -5.50 -5.65
C LEU A 118 11.10 -4.52 -4.97
N SER A 119 11.37 -3.38 -5.61
CA SER A 119 11.85 -2.19 -4.91
C SER A 119 10.62 -1.47 -4.38
N TYR A 120 10.49 -1.29 -3.07
CA TYR A 120 9.27 -0.69 -2.54
C TYR A 120 9.54 0.25 -1.38
N ARG A 121 8.56 1.14 -1.13
CA ARG A 121 8.48 1.92 0.11
C ARG A 121 7.03 1.95 0.59
N ILE A 122 6.84 1.81 1.89
CA ILE A 122 5.54 1.98 2.54
C ILE A 122 5.42 3.40 3.10
N TYR A 123 4.42 4.13 2.61
CA TYR A 123 4.04 5.46 3.06
C TYR A 123 2.84 5.35 3.98
N LEU A 124 2.98 5.81 5.22
CA LEU A 124 1.91 5.81 6.21
C LEU A 124 1.35 7.22 6.35
N ILE A 125 0.17 7.45 5.80
CA ILE A 125 -0.48 8.76 5.80
C ILE A 125 -1.48 8.82 6.95
N GLN A 126 -1.10 9.48 8.03
CA GLN A 126 -1.90 9.58 9.24
C GLN A 126 -2.76 10.85 9.23
N GLN A 127 -4.06 10.68 9.45
CA GLN A 127 -4.93 11.83 9.73
C GLN A 127 -4.63 12.39 11.12
N ALA A 128 -4.36 13.69 11.22
CA ALA A 128 -4.17 14.34 12.50
C ALA A 128 -5.50 14.77 13.13
N GLY A 129 -5.63 14.57 14.43
CA GLY A 129 -6.80 15.00 15.20
C GLY A 129 -7.97 14.04 15.09
N ASN A 130 -9.12 14.47 15.61
CA ASN A 130 -10.30 13.61 15.81
C ASN A 130 -11.42 13.91 14.81
N GLY A 131 -11.11 14.59 13.69
CA GLY A 131 -12.07 14.84 12.64
C GLY A 131 -12.45 13.55 11.90
N THR A 132 -13.57 13.58 11.18
CA THR A 132 -14.02 12.47 10.33
C THR A 132 -12.92 12.03 9.38
N PHE A 133 -12.71 10.72 9.26
CA PHE A 133 -11.66 10.17 8.41
C PHE A 133 -11.93 10.45 6.93
N ASN A 134 -10.90 10.86 6.17
CA ASN A 134 -10.98 11.09 4.73
C ASN A 134 -9.87 10.33 4.02
N ARG A 135 -10.18 9.07 3.70
CA ARG A 135 -9.25 8.13 3.08
C ARG A 135 -8.73 8.64 1.74
N ALA A 136 -9.64 9.00 0.84
CA ALA A 136 -9.31 9.45 -0.51
C ALA A 136 -8.37 10.68 -0.51
N LYS A 137 -8.62 11.66 0.37
CA LYS A 137 -7.75 12.84 0.52
C LYS A 137 -6.37 12.51 1.08
N LEU A 138 -6.28 11.60 2.05
CA LEU A 138 -5.00 11.15 2.60
C LEU A 138 -4.19 10.41 1.54
N LEU A 139 -4.84 9.58 0.72
CA LEU A 139 -4.20 8.90 -0.39
C LEU A 139 -3.67 9.88 -1.44
N ASN A 140 -4.42 10.94 -1.79
CA ASN A 140 -3.92 12.02 -2.67
C ASN A 140 -2.64 12.66 -2.11
N VAL A 141 -2.61 12.93 -0.79
CA VAL A 141 -1.41 13.46 -0.13
C VAL A 141 -0.27 12.45 -0.21
N GLY A 142 -0.55 11.18 0.07
CA GLY A 142 0.42 10.09 -0.06
C GLY A 142 1.05 10.03 -1.45
N VAL A 143 0.23 10.05 -2.51
CA VAL A 143 0.72 10.08 -3.91
C VAL A 143 1.63 11.29 -4.12
N ARG A 144 1.18 12.49 -3.75
CA ARG A 144 1.93 13.72 -3.97
C ARG A 144 3.29 13.69 -3.27
N GLU A 145 3.37 13.13 -2.07
CA GLU A 145 4.63 13.04 -1.34
C GLU A 145 5.51 11.89 -1.84
N ALA A 146 4.93 10.74 -2.20
CA ALA A 146 5.69 9.63 -2.76
C ALA A 146 6.39 9.99 -4.08
N LEU A 147 5.73 10.76 -4.93
CA LEU A 147 6.29 11.22 -6.21
C LEU A 147 7.44 12.24 -6.06
N LYS A 148 7.71 12.76 -4.86
CA LYS A 148 8.90 13.59 -4.59
C LYS A 148 10.14 12.77 -4.26
N ASP A 149 9.94 11.54 -3.80
CA ASP A 149 11.03 10.70 -3.28
C ASP A 149 11.71 9.88 -4.38
N GLU A 150 10.94 9.36 -5.33
CA GLU A 150 11.42 8.44 -6.38
C GLU A 150 10.45 8.40 -7.57
N ASP A 151 10.99 8.07 -8.74
CA ASP A 151 10.20 7.73 -9.93
C ASP A 151 9.60 6.32 -9.75
N TRP A 152 8.39 6.27 -9.21
CA TRP A 152 7.65 5.03 -8.95
C TRP A 152 6.96 4.51 -10.22
N ASP A 153 7.12 3.22 -10.51
CA ASP A 153 6.39 2.57 -11.62
C ASP A 153 4.92 2.36 -11.25
N CYS A 154 4.64 2.17 -9.95
CA CYS A 154 3.32 1.81 -9.48
C CYS A 154 2.97 2.43 -8.13
N LEU A 155 1.74 2.93 -8.02
CA LEU A 155 1.12 3.44 -6.80
C LEU A 155 0.10 2.41 -6.32
N LEU A 156 0.36 1.78 -5.17
CA LEU A 156 -0.55 0.86 -4.51
C LEU A 156 -1.31 1.61 -3.42
N LEU A 157 -2.62 1.78 -3.60
CA LEU A 157 -3.48 2.44 -2.64
C LEU A 157 -4.17 1.36 -1.80
N HIS A 158 -3.82 1.30 -0.52
CA HIS A 158 -4.00 0.11 0.29
C HIS A 158 -4.71 0.43 1.60
N ASP A 159 -5.78 -0.32 1.90
CA ASP A 159 -6.51 -0.22 3.17
C ASP A 159 -5.73 -0.88 4.30
N VAL A 160 -5.56 -0.15 5.41
CA VAL A 160 -4.78 -0.62 6.56
C VAL A 160 -5.25 -1.97 7.13
N ASN A 161 -6.53 -2.31 6.95
CA ASN A 161 -7.15 -3.53 7.48
C ASN A 161 -7.18 -4.72 6.51
N LEU A 162 -6.56 -4.64 5.32
CA LEU A 162 -6.60 -5.71 4.32
C LEU A 162 -5.25 -6.41 4.15
N VAL A 163 -5.21 -7.73 4.33
CA VAL A 163 -3.99 -8.53 4.12
C VAL A 163 -4.18 -9.53 2.97
N PRO A 164 -3.28 -9.57 1.97
CA PRO A 164 -3.39 -10.49 0.84
C PRO A 164 -3.11 -11.95 1.24
N GLU A 165 -3.96 -12.87 0.78
CA GLU A 165 -3.88 -14.31 1.08
C GLU A 165 -3.03 -15.11 0.08
N ASN A 166 -2.48 -14.49 -0.96
CA ASN A 166 -1.71 -15.21 -1.98
C ASN A 166 -0.63 -14.30 -2.58
N ASP A 167 0.64 -14.69 -2.46
CA ASP A 167 1.75 -13.85 -2.93
C ASP A 167 2.06 -13.97 -4.43
N TYR A 168 1.33 -14.82 -5.16
CA TYR A 168 1.20 -14.71 -6.61
C TYR A 168 0.39 -13.46 -7.05
N ASN A 169 -0.29 -12.79 -6.12
CA ASN A 169 -0.86 -11.46 -6.36
C ASN A 169 0.25 -10.39 -6.33
N LEU A 170 0.92 -10.20 -7.45
CA LEU A 170 2.05 -9.27 -7.57
C LEU A 170 1.61 -7.81 -7.36
N TYR A 171 2.26 -7.10 -6.44
CA TYR A 171 2.03 -5.68 -6.12
C TYR A 171 2.69 -4.77 -7.17
N VAL A 172 2.22 -4.94 -8.40
CA VAL A 172 2.62 -4.20 -9.60
C VAL A 172 1.37 -3.73 -10.34
N CYS A 173 1.55 -2.68 -11.12
CA CYS A 173 0.48 -2.09 -11.89
C CYS A 173 0.23 -2.89 -13.16
N ASP A 174 -1.02 -2.84 -13.64
CA ASP A 174 -1.30 -3.19 -15.04
C ASP A 174 -0.83 -2.02 -15.92
N GLU A 175 -0.28 -2.36 -17.08
CA GLU A 175 0.34 -1.40 -18.00
C GLU A 175 -0.69 -0.48 -18.66
N TYR A 176 -1.92 -0.95 -18.86
CA TYR A 176 -2.92 -0.25 -19.66
C TYR A 176 -4.01 0.40 -18.81
N TYR A 177 -4.32 -0.17 -17.63
CA TYR A 177 -5.51 0.18 -16.89
C TYR A 177 -5.34 0.14 -15.36
N PRO A 178 -6.12 0.92 -14.59
CA PRO A 178 -6.20 0.78 -13.14
C PRO A 178 -6.59 -0.65 -12.73
N LYS A 179 -5.78 -1.25 -11.85
CA LYS A 179 -5.95 -2.63 -11.42
C LYS A 179 -6.56 -2.71 -10.03
N HIS A 180 -7.66 -3.46 -9.90
CA HIS A 180 -8.25 -3.82 -8.62
C HIS A 180 -7.57 -5.07 -8.08
N MET A 181 -6.85 -4.91 -6.97
CA MET A 181 -6.06 -5.97 -6.35
C MET A 181 -6.92 -6.83 -5.43
N ALA A 182 -7.74 -6.20 -4.60
CA ALA A 182 -8.64 -6.86 -3.65
C ALA A 182 -9.98 -7.27 -4.27
N SER A 183 -9.91 -8.09 -5.32
CA SER A 183 -11.08 -8.54 -6.09
C SER A 183 -11.98 -9.52 -5.34
N ALA A 184 -11.45 -10.22 -4.33
CA ALA A 184 -12.16 -11.22 -3.54
C ALA A 184 -11.81 -11.04 -2.05
N MET A 185 -12.71 -10.43 -1.27
CA MET A 185 -12.50 -10.26 0.18
C MET A 185 -13.34 -11.24 0.99
N ASP A 186 -12.78 -11.77 2.07
CA ASP A 186 -13.45 -12.68 2.99
C ASP A 186 -14.76 -12.11 3.56
N LYS A 187 -14.82 -10.81 3.88
CA LYS A 187 -16.04 -10.13 4.36
C LYS A 187 -17.20 -10.20 3.36
N PHE A 188 -16.90 -10.42 2.08
CA PHE A 188 -17.87 -10.60 1.00
C PHE A 188 -17.90 -12.05 0.49
N GLN A 189 -17.46 -13.00 1.32
CA GLN A 189 -17.39 -14.43 0.98
C GLN A 189 -16.57 -14.68 -0.31
N TYR A 190 -15.51 -13.91 -0.50
CA TYR A 190 -14.64 -13.93 -1.69
C TYR A 190 -15.35 -13.60 -3.01
N ASN A 191 -16.51 -12.97 -2.95
CA ASN A 191 -17.24 -12.47 -4.11
C ASN A 191 -17.04 -10.96 -4.27
N LEU A 192 -17.07 -10.50 -5.51
CA LEU A 192 -17.07 -9.07 -5.82
C LEU A 192 -18.45 -8.49 -5.48
N PRO A 193 -18.56 -7.42 -4.67
CA PRO A 193 -19.85 -6.85 -4.27
C PRO A 193 -20.71 -6.39 -5.45
N TYR A 194 -20.09 -5.70 -6.41
CA TYR A 194 -20.73 -5.21 -7.63
C TYR A 194 -19.66 -4.83 -8.69
N LYS A 195 -20.08 -4.70 -9.96
CA LYS A 195 -19.17 -4.60 -11.11
C LYS A 195 -18.25 -3.36 -11.11
N SER A 196 -18.68 -2.24 -10.57
CA SER A 196 -17.88 -1.00 -10.46
C SER A 196 -17.06 -0.91 -9.18
N PHE A 197 -17.17 -1.87 -8.26
CA PHE A 197 -16.45 -1.84 -6.99
C PHE A 197 -14.93 -1.79 -7.22
N PHE A 198 -14.29 -0.79 -6.61
CA PHE A 198 -12.84 -0.50 -6.70
C PHE A 198 -12.22 -0.18 -5.33
N GLY A 199 -12.88 -0.59 -4.25
CA GLY A 199 -12.43 -0.36 -2.88
C GLY A 199 -11.40 -1.40 -2.42
N GLY A 200 -10.84 -1.20 -1.23
CA GLY A 200 -9.84 -2.08 -0.65
C GLY A 200 -8.42 -1.75 -1.11
N VAL A 201 -7.87 -2.57 -1.99
CA VAL A 201 -6.53 -2.40 -2.54
C VAL A 201 -6.59 -2.23 -4.05
N SER A 202 -5.99 -1.17 -4.56
CA SER A 202 -5.87 -0.88 -6.00
C SER A 202 -4.46 -0.46 -6.39
N ALA A 203 -4.12 -0.65 -7.67
CA ALA A 203 -2.84 -0.30 -8.25
C ALA A 203 -3.06 0.61 -9.47
N LEU A 204 -2.38 1.75 -9.50
CA LEU A 204 -2.41 2.71 -10.59
C LEU A 204 -0.99 3.19 -10.90
N THR A 205 -0.63 3.31 -12.18
CA THR A 205 0.59 4.02 -12.55
C THR A 205 0.42 5.50 -12.19
N PRO A 206 1.50 6.27 -11.99
CA PRO A 206 1.39 7.72 -11.82
C PRO A 206 0.60 8.37 -12.97
N GLU A 207 0.77 7.89 -14.20
CA GLU A 207 0.03 8.38 -15.37
C GLU A 207 -1.48 8.11 -15.26
N HIS A 208 -1.89 6.90 -14.87
CA HIS A 208 -3.30 6.59 -14.62
C HIS A 208 -3.89 7.53 -13.57
N TYR A 209 -3.15 7.75 -12.48
CA TYR A 209 -3.59 8.59 -11.37
C TYR A 209 -3.76 10.06 -11.78
N MET A 210 -2.81 10.60 -12.56
CA MET A 210 -2.90 11.97 -13.08
C MET A 210 -4.02 12.11 -14.12
N LYS A 211 -4.20 11.12 -14.99
CA LYS A 211 -5.26 11.12 -16.03
C LYS A 211 -6.67 11.22 -15.44
N MET A 212 -6.89 10.63 -14.27
CA MET A 212 -8.17 10.69 -13.55
C MET A 212 -8.30 11.88 -12.58
N ASN A 213 -7.30 12.77 -12.55
CA ASN A 213 -7.20 13.89 -11.61
C ASN A 213 -7.27 13.44 -10.13
N GLY A 214 -6.57 12.34 -9.82
CA GLY A 214 -6.53 11.74 -8.49
C GLY A 214 -7.88 11.34 -7.92
N PHE A 215 -7.93 11.16 -6.61
CA PHE A 215 -9.14 10.76 -5.88
C PHE A 215 -9.95 11.97 -5.39
N PRO A 216 -11.25 11.85 -5.12
CA PRO A 216 -12.05 12.95 -4.61
C PRO A 216 -11.63 13.36 -3.18
N ASN A 217 -11.62 14.66 -2.88
CA ASN A 217 -11.23 15.19 -1.57
C ASN A 217 -12.42 15.48 -0.63
N THR A 218 -13.65 15.32 -1.11
CA THR A 218 -14.88 15.80 -0.46
C THR A 218 -15.62 14.72 0.32
N TYR A 219 -15.20 13.46 0.25
CA TYR A 219 -15.81 12.36 0.99
C TYR A 219 -15.20 12.27 2.39
N TRP A 220 -16.05 12.44 3.40
CA TRP A 220 -15.69 12.32 4.80
C TRP A 220 -16.53 11.18 5.39
N GLY A 221 -15.89 10.08 5.80
CA GLY A 221 -16.55 8.84 6.24
C GLY A 221 -16.57 7.76 5.16
N ASP A 222 -17.37 6.72 5.38
CA ASP A 222 -17.18 5.40 4.75
C ASP A 222 -17.92 5.19 3.41
N SER A 223 -18.56 6.22 2.83
CA SER A 223 -19.45 6.03 1.67
C SER A 223 -19.16 6.91 0.47
N GLY A 224 -19.38 6.34 -0.73
CA GLY A 224 -19.43 7.06 -2.01
C GLY A 224 -18.08 7.31 -2.69
N GLU A 225 -16.96 7.35 -1.97
CA GLU A 225 -15.65 7.65 -2.58
C GLU A 225 -15.25 6.63 -3.65
N THR A 226 -15.57 5.35 -3.42
CA THR A 226 -15.17 4.25 -4.31
C THR A 226 -15.92 4.31 -5.64
N ASP A 227 -17.19 4.71 -5.61
CA ASP A 227 -18.01 4.82 -6.81
C ASP A 227 -17.62 6.05 -7.64
N ASP A 228 -17.26 7.17 -6.99
CA ASP A 228 -16.70 8.34 -7.67
C ASP A 228 -15.36 8.04 -8.33
N ILE A 229 -14.47 7.29 -7.65
CA ILE A 229 -13.21 6.81 -8.23
C ILE A 229 -13.49 5.94 -9.46
N ALA A 230 -14.42 5.00 -9.39
CA ALA A 230 -14.79 4.16 -10.52
C ALA A 230 -15.36 4.97 -11.69
N ALA A 231 -16.16 6.01 -11.42
CA ALA A 231 -16.67 6.93 -12.43
C ALA A 231 -15.54 7.74 -13.08
N ARG A 232 -14.58 8.25 -12.31
CA ARG A 232 -13.40 8.96 -12.83
C ARG A 232 -12.55 8.10 -13.75
N ILE A 233 -12.35 6.82 -13.40
CA ILE A 233 -11.65 5.85 -14.27
C ILE A 233 -12.34 5.75 -15.63
N GLN A 234 -13.67 5.61 -15.64
CA GLN A 234 -14.45 5.52 -16.88
C GLN A 234 -14.42 6.82 -17.68
N LEU A 235 -14.60 7.97 -17.02
CA LEU A 235 -14.55 9.30 -17.65
C LEU A 235 -13.18 9.62 -18.24
N ALA A 236 -12.11 9.08 -17.67
CA ALA A 236 -10.75 9.16 -18.21
C ALA A 236 -10.50 8.18 -19.38
N GLY A 237 -11.53 7.48 -19.87
CA GLY A 237 -11.45 6.51 -20.96
C GLY A 237 -10.68 5.23 -20.58
N MET A 238 -10.60 4.92 -19.28
CA MET A 238 -9.97 3.70 -18.77
C MET A 238 -11.02 2.72 -18.27
N ARG A 239 -10.64 1.46 -18.10
CA ARG A 239 -11.48 0.42 -17.48
C ARG A 239 -10.80 -0.13 -16.23
N ILE A 240 -11.55 -0.81 -15.38
CA ILE A 240 -10.99 -1.52 -14.23
C ILE A 240 -10.56 -2.92 -14.67
N VAL A 241 -9.27 -3.23 -14.54
CA VAL A 241 -8.76 -4.60 -14.66
C VAL A 241 -8.76 -5.24 -13.28
N ARG A 242 -9.10 -6.54 -13.19
CA ARG A 242 -9.15 -7.24 -11.91
C ARG A 242 -8.13 -8.34 -11.83
N THR A 243 -7.54 -8.46 -10.66
CA THR A 243 -6.80 -9.66 -10.29
C THR A 243 -7.76 -10.86 -10.33
N PRO A 244 -7.35 -12.02 -10.86
CA PRO A 244 -8.18 -13.22 -10.81
C PRO A 244 -8.62 -13.54 -9.38
N PRO A 245 -9.88 -13.93 -9.12
CA PRO A 245 -10.41 -14.08 -7.75
C PRO A 245 -9.58 -15.00 -6.84
N HIS A 246 -8.97 -16.05 -7.39
CA HIS A 246 -8.13 -16.99 -6.62
C HIS A 246 -6.77 -16.39 -6.20
N LEU A 247 -6.30 -15.34 -6.88
CA LEU A 247 -5.09 -14.59 -6.52
C LEU A 247 -5.43 -13.34 -5.71
N GLY A 248 -6.50 -12.64 -6.07
CA GLY A 248 -6.95 -11.40 -5.44
C GLY A 248 -7.73 -11.61 -4.14
N ARG A 249 -7.41 -12.69 -3.40
CA ARG A 249 -8.00 -13.01 -2.10
C ARG A 249 -7.39 -12.15 -1.00
N TYR A 250 -8.22 -11.49 -0.21
CA TYR A 250 -7.81 -10.68 0.93
C TYR A 250 -8.61 -11.03 2.17
N LYS A 251 -7.92 -11.05 3.31
CA LYS A 251 -8.52 -11.19 4.63
C LYS A 251 -8.67 -9.82 5.28
N VAL A 252 -9.85 -9.54 5.79
CA VAL A 252 -10.18 -8.29 6.48
C VAL A 252 -9.93 -8.47 7.97
N MET A 253 -9.12 -7.59 8.55
CA MET A 253 -9.03 -7.45 9.99
C MET A 253 -10.31 -6.79 10.52
N ASP A 254 -10.93 -7.40 11.52
CA ASP A 254 -12.13 -6.87 12.16
C ASP A 254 -12.09 -7.13 13.67
N TYR A 255 -11.58 -6.16 14.44
CA TYR A 255 -11.54 -6.24 15.91
C TYR A 255 -12.90 -5.89 16.56
N ASN A 256 -13.88 -5.43 15.78
CA ASN A 256 -15.21 -5.08 16.30
C ASN A 256 -16.15 -6.29 16.26
N ARG A 257 -15.97 -7.23 15.33
CA ARG A 257 -16.70 -8.50 15.31
C ARG A 257 -16.50 -9.38 16.54
N GLU A 258 -15.35 -9.29 17.21
CA GLU A 258 -15.11 -10.03 18.45
C GLU A 258 -16.01 -9.58 19.61
N THR A 259 -16.57 -8.37 19.55
CA THR A 259 -17.49 -7.86 20.58
C THR A 259 -18.96 -8.23 20.37
N GLU A 260 -19.35 -8.84 19.25
CA GLU A 260 -20.78 -9.02 18.91
C GLU A 260 -21.40 -10.41 19.14
N GLU A 261 -20.70 -11.50 19.50
CA GLU A 261 -21.40 -12.80 19.63
C GLU A 261 -20.86 -13.78 20.68
N PRO A 262 -21.57 -13.93 21.82
CA PRO A 262 -21.75 -15.25 22.46
C PRO A 262 -23.15 -15.87 22.31
N TRP A 263 -24.16 -15.19 21.74
CA TRP A 263 -25.57 -15.60 21.95
C TRP A 263 -26.49 -15.72 20.73
N ARG A 264 -26.05 -15.57 19.48
CA ARG A 264 -26.84 -16.00 18.32
C ARG A 264 -26.36 -17.36 17.80
N ARG A 265 -26.89 -18.41 18.42
CA ARG A 265 -27.08 -19.73 17.80
C ARG A 265 -28.57 -19.97 17.59
#